data_AF-A0A848LMK2-F1
#
_entry.id   AF-A0A848LMK2-F1
#
_cell.length_a   1.000
_cell.length_b   1.000
_cell.length_c   1.000
_cell.angle_alpha   90.00
_cell.angle_beta   90.00
_cell.angle_gamma   90.00
#
_symmetry.space_group_name_H-M   'P 1'
#
loop_
_entity.id
_entity.type
_entity.pdbx_description
1 polymer ?
#
loop_
_entity_poly.entity_id
_entity_poly.type
_entity_poly.pdbx_seq_one_letter_code
_entity_poly.pdbx_strand_id
1 'polypeptide(L)'
;MGQKNKPSALGGLAAALQKAGLATKEQVEQTEAEKRERDLKAYRASLGLTEPAAKSAASYREQVDAINAWFAEQLRRAPDLMARLTGERALALAIQGTPATPEAVRAVELALGFPLPPSFAAFLLEVGSVAFLGPWSDATTRVEDLAAASASLEADVTLTAERFARAAEGAGVTLDLNAPRRLLHVSEDRGGEPVFALCARRDASGEAPVFMRFHDEPDALYDPSADFRQWFSARLARFQEELQQWLARGAPL
;
A
#
# COMPACT_ATOMS: atom_id res chain seq x y z
N MET A 1 8.49 -0.33 34.00
CA MET A 1 7.75 -1.47 33.44
C MET A 1 7.49 -1.13 31.97
N GLY A 2 8.35 -1.47 31.02
CA GLY A 2 8.57 -2.83 30.52
C GLY A 2 7.71 -3.11 29.28
N GLN A 3 7.65 -2.18 28.31
CA GLN A 3 7.01 -2.46 27.02
C GLN A 3 7.93 -3.36 26.18
N LYS A 4 7.47 -4.58 25.93
CA LYS A 4 8.10 -5.53 25.01
C LYS A 4 7.79 -5.07 23.59
N ASN A 5 8.81 -4.56 22.90
CA ASN A 5 8.78 -4.44 21.44
C ASN A 5 8.55 -5.83 20.84
N LYS A 6 7.41 -6.01 20.17
CA LYS A 6 7.22 -7.17 19.29
C LYS A 6 8.06 -6.93 18.04
N PRO A 7 8.98 -7.84 17.67
CA PRO A 7 9.67 -7.75 16.40
C PRO A 7 8.68 -7.97 15.25
N SER A 8 8.87 -7.24 14.15
CA SER A 8 8.12 -7.44 12.90
C SER A 8 8.30 -8.89 12.43
N ALA A 9 7.19 -9.54 12.08
CA ALA A 9 7.17 -10.97 11.77
C ALA A 9 7.88 -11.33 10.45
N LEU A 10 8.24 -10.34 9.62
CA LEU A 10 8.78 -10.55 8.27
C LEU A 10 10.30 -10.71 8.21
N GLY A 11 11.05 -10.30 9.25
CA GLY A 11 12.46 -10.66 9.43
C GLY A 11 12.68 -11.96 10.22
N GLY A 12 11.59 -12.63 10.62
CA GLY A 12 11.62 -13.68 11.63
C GLY A 12 12.28 -14.98 11.20
N LEU A 13 12.08 -15.44 9.96
CA LEU A 13 12.55 -16.75 9.51
C LEU A 13 14.05 -16.74 9.16
N ALA A 14 14.47 -15.73 8.41
CA ALA A 14 15.87 -15.50 8.02
C ALA A 14 16.76 -15.21 9.24
N ALA A 15 16.32 -14.32 10.13
CA ALA A 15 17.00 -14.07 11.40
C ALA A 15 16.96 -15.28 12.34
N ALA A 16 15.91 -16.11 12.30
CA ALA A 16 15.86 -17.36 13.07
C ALA A 16 16.84 -18.42 12.53
N LEU A 17 17.01 -18.52 11.21
CA LEU A 17 17.97 -19.44 10.57
C LEU A 17 19.41 -19.02 10.83
N GLN A 18 19.71 -17.72 10.77
CA GLN A 18 21.01 -17.16 11.13
C GLN A 18 21.33 -17.36 12.62
N LYS A 19 20.33 -17.13 13.49
CA LYS A 19 20.47 -17.30 14.95
C LYS A 19 20.55 -18.77 15.37
N ALA A 20 20.02 -19.68 14.56
CA ALA A 20 20.16 -21.13 14.71
C ALA A 20 21.46 -21.69 14.11
N GLY A 21 22.30 -20.85 13.47
CA GLY A 21 23.56 -21.28 12.84
C GLY A 21 23.36 -22.19 11.62
N LEU A 22 22.16 -22.20 11.03
CA LEU A 22 21.76 -23.09 9.93
C LEU A 22 22.01 -22.49 8.54
N ALA A 23 22.31 -21.20 8.46
CA ALA A 23 22.69 -20.50 7.24
C ALA A 23 23.72 -19.43 7.56
N THR A 24 24.71 -19.25 6.69
CA THR A 24 25.65 -18.13 6.82
C THR A 24 24.94 -16.81 6.55
N LYS A 25 25.48 -15.70 7.08
CA LYS A 25 24.95 -14.36 6.82
C LYS A 25 24.83 -14.08 5.32
N GLU A 26 25.82 -14.50 4.54
CA GLU A 26 25.84 -14.39 3.08
C GLU A 26 24.74 -15.22 2.41
N GLN A 27 24.44 -16.43 2.90
CA GLN A 27 23.36 -17.26 2.34
C GLN A 27 21.98 -16.66 2.62
N VAL A 28 21.78 -16.06 3.80
CA VAL A 28 20.54 -15.36 4.14
C VAL A 28 20.37 -14.13 3.27
N GLU A 29 21.41 -13.30 3.14
CA GLU A 29 21.41 -12.12 2.28
C GLU A 29 21.18 -12.47 0.81
N GLN A 30 21.73 -13.59 0.34
CA GLN A 30 21.57 -14.05 -1.04
C GLN A 30 20.16 -14.60 -1.30
N THR A 31 19.57 -15.33 -0.35
CA THR A 31 18.19 -15.84 -0.47
C THR A 31 17.18 -14.69 -0.39
N GLU A 32 17.43 -13.70 0.46
CA GLU A 32 16.64 -12.47 0.52
C GLU A 32 16.82 -11.65 -0.75
N ALA A 33 18.03 -11.51 -1.28
CA ALA A 33 18.29 -10.83 -2.55
C ALA A 33 17.64 -11.53 -3.75
N GLU A 34 17.64 -12.85 -3.80
CA GLU A 34 16.98 -13.63 -4.86
C GLU A 34 15.45 -13.55 -4.76
N LYS A 35 14.91 -13.62 -3.54
CA LYS A 35 13.48 -13.39 -3.30
C LYS A 35 13.09 -11.95 -3.65
N ARG A 36 13.94 -10.96 -3.31
CA ARG A 36 13.80 -9.53 -3.64
C ARG A 36 13.87 -9.27 -5.13
N GLU A 37 14.82 -9.88 -5.84
CA GLU A 37 14.91 -9.78 -7.31
C GLU A 37 13.68 -10.42 -7.95
N ARG A 38 13.19 -11.54 -7.40
CA ARG A 38 11.96 -12.20 -7.87
C ARG A 38 10.72 -11.33 -7.64
N ASP A 39 10.59 -10.72 -6.47
CA ASP A 39 9.47 -9.86 -6.11
C ASP A 39 9.51 -8.56 -6.92
N LEU A 40 10.67 -7.91 -7.05
CA LEU A 40 10.89 -6.76 -7.93
C LEU A 40 10.70 -7.08 -9.42
N LYS A 41 11.08 -8.27 -9.88
CA LYS A 41 10.91 -8.68 -11.28
C LYS A 41 9.46 -9.07 -11.58
N ALA A 42 8.78 -9.76 -10.66
CA ALA A 42 7.35 -10.02 -10.76
C ALA A 42 6.56 -8.70 -10.76
N TYR A 43 6.98 -7.75 -9.95
CA TYR A 43 6.39 -6.43 -9.84
C TYR A 43 6.70 -5.52 -11.06
N ARG A 44 7.94 -5.46 -11.54
CA ARG A 44 8.32 -4.75 -12.78
C ARG A 44 7.69 -5.36 -14.03
N ALA A 45 7.55 -6.68 -14.09
CA ALA A 45 6.81 -7.34 -15.16
C ALA A 45 5.31 -7.03 -15.11
N SER A 46 4.74 -6.75 -13.92
CA SER A 46 3.36 -6.28 -13.77
C SER A 46 3.15 -4.80 -14.10
N LEU A 47 4.22 -4.01 -14.26
CA LEU A 47 4.17 -2.58 -14.59
C LEU A 47 4.18 -2.28 -16.10
N GLY A 48 4.04 -3.30 -16.95
CA GLY A 48 3.91 -3.15 -18.41
C GLY A 48 2.63 -2.45 -18.88
N LEU A 49 1.87 -1.79 -17.99
CA LEU A 49 0.65 -1.06 -18.29
C LEU A 49 0.90 0.44 -18.17
N THR A 50 1.66 0.99 -19.13
CA THR A 50 1.49 2.39 -19.55
C THR A 50 0.19 2.53 -20.32
N GLU A 51 -0.94 2.41 -19.63
CA GLU A 51 -2.13 3.14 -20.04
C GLU A 51 -2.60 3.96 -18.84
N PRO A 52 -2.85 5.27 -19.01
CA PRO A 52 -3.44 6.05 -17.94
C PRO A 52 -4.75 5.40 -17.57
N ALA A 53 -4.87 4.95 -16.32
CA ALA A 53 -6.12 4.43 -15.79
C ALA A 53 -7.22 5.41 -16.18
N ALA A 54 -8.11 4.97 -17.08
CA ALA A 54 -9.24 5.78 -17.51
C ALA A 54 -9.90 6.31 -16.24
N LYS A 55 -10.18 7.62 -16.19
CA LYS A 55 -10.90 8.24 -15.07
C LYS A 55 -12.19 7.44 -14.86
N SER A 56 -12.16 6.49 -13.94
CA SER A 56 -13.32 5.70 -13.59
C SER A 56 -14.31 6.69 -12.99
N ALA A 57 -15.43 6.88 -13.69
CA ALA A 57 -16.55 7.67 -13.19
C ALA A 57 -17.24 6.97 -12.01
N ALA A 58 -16.88 5.71 -11.71
CA ALA A 58 -17.42 4.97 -10.59
C ALA A 58 -16.92 5.53 -9.25
N SER A 59 -17.81 5.51 -8.29
CA SER A 59 -17.56 5.77 -6.87
C SER A 59 -16.63 4.69 -6.28
N TYR A 60 -16.01 4.95 -5.12
CA TYR A 60 -15.12 3.97 -4.49
C TYR A 60 -15.87 2.72 -4.02
N ARG A 61 -17.10 2.90 -3.56
CA ARG A 61 -18.01 1.83 -3.15
C ARG A 61 -18.38 0.95 -4.32
N GLU A 62 -18.73 1.53 -5.47
CA GLU A 62 -19.00 0.76 -6.69
C GLU A 62 -17.78 -0.05 -7.13
N GLN A 63 -16.57 0.51 -7.01
CA GLN A 63 -15.34 -0.22 -7.30
C GLN A 63 -15.15 -1.41 -6.34
N VAL A 64 -15.31 -1.21 -5.02
CA VAL A 64 -15.23 -2.29 -4.02
C VAL A 64 -16.29 -3.37 -4.28
N ASP A 65 -17.52 -2.98 -4.54
CA ASP A 65 -18.63 -3.89 -4.81
C ASP A 65 -18.40 -4.69 -6.10
N ALA A 66 -17.86 -4.06 -7.14
CA ALA A 66 -17.51 -4.74 -8.39
C ALA A 66 -16.44 -5.83 -8.18
N ILE A 67 -15.40 -5.54 -7.39
CA ILE A 67 -14.39 -6.55 -7.07
C ILE A 67 -14.98 -7.69 -6.23
N ASN A 68 -15.81 -7.37 -5.24
CA ASN A 68 -16.45 -8.39 -4.41
C ASN A 68 -17.44 -9.26 -5.21
N ALA A 69 -18.19 -8.68 -6.15
CA ALA A 69 -19.06 -9.42 -7.06
C ALA A 69 -18.26 -10.35 -7.98
N TRP A 70 -17.15 -9.85 -8.53
CA TRP A 70 -16.22 -10.66 -9.31
C TRP A 70 -15.61 -11.81 -8.49
N PHE A 71 -15.22 -11.56 -7.24
CA PHE A 71 -14.69 -12.56 -6.32
C PHE A 71 -15.74 -13.64 -6.00
N ALA A 72 -17.00 -13.25 -5.78
CA ALA A 72 -18.10 -14.18 -5.54
C ALA A 72 -18.38 -15.09 -6.76
N GLU A 73 -18.16 -14.60 -7.98
CA GLU A 73 -18.19 -15.44 -9.19
C GLU A 73 -17.03 -16.46 -9.18
N GLN A 74 -15.83 -16.09 -8.75
CA GLN A 74 -14.71 -17.04 -8.61
C GLN A 74 -14.99 -18.10 -7.53
N LEU A 75 -15.58 -17.72 -6.40
CA LEU A 75 -16.05 -18.65 -5.36
C LEU A 75 -17.02 -19.70 -5.91
N ARG A 76 -17.94 -19.29 -6.78
CA ARG A 76 -18.91 -20.20 -7.41
C ARG A 76 -18.26 -21.14 -8.43
N ARG A 77 -17.23 -20.69 -9.15
CA ARG A 77 -16.54 -21.49 -10.17
C ARG A 77 -15.60 -22.54 -9.60
N ALA A 78 -14.92 -22.22 -8.49
CA ALA A 78 -13.89 -23.08 -7.92
C ALA A 78 -13.90 -23.07 -6.37
N PRO A 79 -15.00 -23.53 -5.73
CA PRO A 79 -15.21 -23.38 -4.29
C PRO A 79 -14.09 -24.01 -3.45
N ASP A 80 -13.68 -25.24 -3.77
CA ASP A 80 -12.65 -25.95 -3.00
C ASP A 80 -11.25 -25.34 -3.16
N LEU A 81 -10.95 -24.78 -4.34
CA LEU A 81 -9.69 -24.07 -4.56
C LEU A 81 -9.69 -22.74 -3.81
N MET A 82 -10.78 -21.99 -3.91
CA MET A 82 -10.91 -20.70 -3.23
C MET A 82 -10.93 -20.86 -1.71
N ALA A 83 -11.60 -21.87 -1.16
CA ALA A 83 -11.59 -22.15 0.28
C ALA A 83 -10.17 -22.39 0.79
N ARG A 84 -9.38 -23.19 0.06
CA ARG A 84 -7.96 -23.44 0.37
C ARG A 84 -7.08 -22.20 0.25
N LEU A 85 -7.31 -21.35 -0.76
CA LEU A 85 -6.49 -20.17 -1.02
C LEU A 85 -6.82 -18.98 -0.11
N THR A 86 -8.07 -18.84 0.29
CA THR A 86 -8.59 -17.61 0.90
C THR A 86 -9.06 -17.79 2.35
N GLY A 87 -9.07 -19.03 2.84
CA GLY A 87 -9.52 -19.37 4.21
C GLY A 87 -11.02 -19.15 4.40
N GLU A 88 -11.82 -19.63 3.45
CA GLU A 88 -13.31 -19.55 3.46
C GLU A 88 -13.88 -18.12 3.52
N ARG A 89 -13.11 -17.12 3.13
CA ARG A 89 -13.59 -15.73 3.12
C ARG A 89 -14.63 -15.50 2.03
N ALA A 90 -15.68 -14.77 2.38
CA ALA A 90 -16.77 -14.42 1.47
C ALA A 90 -16.49 -13.18 0.60
N LEU A 91 -15.52 -12.35 0.99
CA LEU A 91 -15.22 -11.07 0.33
C LEU A 91 -13.72 -10.96 0.02
N ALA A 92 -13.41 -10.36 -1.13
CA ALA A 92 -12.06 -9.99 -1.53
C ALA A 92 -11.58 -8.73 -0.81
N LEU A 93 -12.47 -7.75 -0.68
CA LEU A 93 -12.23 -6.49 0.02
C LEU A 93 -13.25 -6.33 1.14
N ALA A 94 -12.76 -6.15 2.35
CA ALA A 94 -13.56 -5.85 3.52
C ALA A 94 -13.50 -4.35 3.79
N ILE A 95 -14.65 -3.67 3.76
CA ILE A 95 -14.75 -2.32 4.29
C ILE A 95 -14.51 -2.40 5.80
N GLN A 96 -13.50 -1.67 6.26
CA GLN A 96 -13.13 -1.60 7.66
C GLN A 96 -13.66 -0.29 8.26
N GLY A 97 -14.41 -0.43 9.35
CA GLY A 97 -15.01 0.71 10.04
C GLY A 97 -16.20 1.32 9.31
N THR A 98 -16.61 2.49 9.78
CA THR A 98 -17.65 3.32 9.16
C THR A 98 -17.00 4.38 8.29
N PRO A 99 -17.68 4.84 7.21
CA PRO A 99 -17.25 6.02 6.49
C PRO A 99 -17.00 7.20 7.45
N ALA A 100 -15.93 7.95 7.21
CA ALA A 100 -15.57 9.09 8.02
C ALA A 100 -16.64 10.19 7.90
N THR A 101 -16.82 10.98 8.97
CA THR A 101 -17.63 12.19 8.87
C THR A 101 -16.79 13.36 8.36
N PRO A 102 -17.41 14.40 7.77
CA PRO A 102 -16.70 15.64 7.42
C PRO A 102 -15.95 16.26 8.61
N GLU A 103 -16.50 16.14 9.82
CA GLU A 103 -15.87 16.63 11.05
C GLU A 103 -14.61 15.84 11.40
N ALA A 104 -14.64 14.52 11.24
CA ALA A 104 -13.48 13.65 11.47
C ALA A 104 -12.35 13.95 10.47
N VAL A 105 -12.70 14.14 9.19
CA VAL A 105 -11.73 14.55 8.15
C VAL A 105 -11.13 15.91 8.49
N ARG A 106 -11.96 16.90 8.86
CA ARG A 106 -11.47 18.21 9.25
C ARG A 106 -10.58 18.17 10.49
N ALA A 107 -10.90 17.32 11.46
CA ALA A 107 -10.10 17.15 12.67
C ALA A 107 -8.70 16.59 12.35
N VAL A 108 -8.60 15.61 11.45
CA VAL A 108 -7.29 15.07 11.04
C VAL A 108 -6.50 16.08 10.20
N GLU A 109 -7.14 16.84 9.31
CA GLU A 109 -6.49 17.93 8.56
C GLU A 109 -5.88 18.99 9.48
N LEU A 110 -6.59 19.35 10.55
CA LEU A 110 -6.09 20.26 11.59
C LEU A 110 -4.90 19.65 12.34
N ALA A 111 -4.96 18.35 12.68
CA ALA A 111 -3.86 17.66 13.34
C ALA A 111 -2.62 17.53 12.46
N LEU A 112 -2.79 17.30 11.16
CA LEU A 112 -1.73 17.22 10.15
C LEU A 112 -1.17 18.60 9.76
N GLY A 113 -1.95 19.67 9.94
CA GLY A 113 -1.57 21.03 9.54
C GLY A 113 -1.66 21.26 8.02
N PHE A 114 -2.37 20.40 7.28
CA PHE A 114 -2.64 20.53 5.84
C PHE A 114 -3.96 19.85 5.44
N PRO A 115 -4.63 20.33 4.38
CA PRO A 115 -5.81 19.66 3.83
C PRO A 115 -5.45 18.32 3.20
N LEU A 116 -6.30 17.30 3.29
CA LEU A 116 -6.04 16.01 2.61
C LEU A 116 -6.12 16.18 1.08
N PRO A 117 -5.47 15.31 0.28
CA PRO A 117 -5.74 15.22 -1.15
C PRO A 117 -7.25 14.95 -1.39
N PRO A 118 -7.92 15.67 -2.29
CA PRO A 118 -9.38 15.57 -2.45
C PRO A 118 -9.88 14.15 -2.72
N SER A 119 -9.18 13.40 -3.56
CA SER A 119 -9.53 12.02 -3.90
C SER A 119 -9.45 11.08 -2.69
N PHE A 120 -8.48 11.30 -1.79
CA PHE A 120 -8.35 10.52 -0.56
C PHE A 120 -9.40 10.93 0.49
N ALA A 121 -9.66 12.24 0.65
CA ALA A 121 -10.74 12.71 1.50
C ALA A 121 -12.10 12.12 1.08
N ALA A 122 -12.39 12.10 -0.22
CA ALA A 122 -13.60 11.48 -0.77
C ALA A 122 -13.68 9.99 -0.45
N PHE A 123 -12.56 9.25 -0.55
CA PHE A 123 -12.50 7.83 -0.19
C PHE A 123 -12.85 7.59 1.28
N LEU A 124 -12.27 8.38 2.20
CA LEU A 124 -12.55 8.27 3.63
C LEU A 124 -14.02 8.56 3.94
N LEU A 125 -14.61 9.58 3.30
CA LEU A 125 -16.02 9.95 3.51
C LEU A 125 -17.00 8.93 2.94
N GLU A 126 -16.61 8.21 1.88
CA GLU A 126 -17.50 7.27 1.18
C GLU A 126 -17.42 5.85 1.72
N VAL A 127 -16.19 5.39 2.01
CA VAL A 127 -15.88 4.01 2.37
C VAL A 127 -15.21 3.91 3.74
N GLY A 128 -14.46 4.93 4.17
CA GLY A 128 -13.75 4.92 5.45
C GLY A 128 -12.38 4.27 5.31
N SER A 129 -12.36 2.94 5.21
CA SER A 129 -11.15 2.20 4.89
C SER A 129 -11.49 0.83 4.33
N VAL A 130 -10.52 0.20 3.66
CA VAL A 130 -10.66 -1.12 3.06
C VAL A 130 -9.43 -1.95 3.38
N ALA A 131 -9.66 -3.22 3.74
CA ALA A 131 -8.64 -4.24 3.83
C ALA A 131 -8.83 -5.31 2.75
N PHE A 132 -7.71 -5.72 2.16
CA PHE A 132 -7.66 -6.73 1.12
C PHE A 132 -7.56 -8.13 1.74
N LEU A 133 -7.91 -9.14 0.94
CA LEU A 133 -7.88 -10.55 1.35
C LEU A 133 -6.48 -10.98 1.85
N GLY A 134 -6.48 -11.88 2.84
CA GLY A 134 -5.34 -12.29 3.69
C GLY A 134 -3.96 -12.50 3.06
N PRO A 135 -3.78 -13.11 1.87
CA PRO A 135 -2.45 -13.24 1.29
C PRO A 135 -1.81 -11.89 0.94
N TRP A 136 -2.64 -10.88 0.66
CA TRP A 136 -2.24 -9.52 0.33
C TRP A 136 -2.18 -8.64 1.57
N SER A 137 -3.09 -8.78 2.54
CA SER A 137 -3.05 -8.06 3.84
C SER A 137 -2.94 -6.53 3.79
N ASP A 138 -2.97 -5.91 2.60
CA ASP A 138 -3.02 -4.47 2.44
C ASP A 138 -4.23 -3.89 3.17
N ALA A 139 -4.04 -2.71 3.77
CA ALA A 139 -5.12 -1.95 4.35
C ALA A 139 -4.88 -0.45 4.13
N THR A 140 -5.88 0.22 3.57
CA THR A 140 -5.88 1.68 3.52
C THR A 140 -5.97 2.23 4.93
N THR A 141 -5.30 3.33 5.22
CA THR A 141 -5.24 3.92 6.57
C THR A 141 -6.58 4.51 6.97
N ARG A 142 -7.05 4.16 8.18
CA ARG A 142 -8.28 4.68 8.76
C ARG A 142 -8.13 6.13 9.20
N VAL A 143 -9.21 6.91 9.15
CA VAL A 143 -9.18 8.35 9.48
C VAL A 143 -8.64 8.62 10.89
N GLU A 144 -8.96 7.76 11.86
CA GLU A 144 -8.49 7.87 13.25
C GLU A 144 -6.98 7.60 13.41
N ASP A 145 -6.38 6.84 12.49
CA ASP A 145 -4.96 6.47 12.55
C ASP A 145 -4.07 7.41 11.71
N LEU A 146 -4.66 8.19 10.80
CA LEU A 146 -3.93 8.98 9.79
C LEU A 146 -2.87 9.91 10.37
N ALA A 147 -3.21 10.66 11.43
CA ALA A 147 -2.29 11.61 12.04
C ALA A 147 -1.05 10.90 12.63
N ALA A 148 -1.28 9.79 13.33
CA ALA A 148 -0.21 9.02 13.95
C ALA A 148 0.65 8.30 12.90
N ALA A 149 0.01 7.67 11.91
CA ALA A 149 0.71 6.97 10.83
C ALA A 149 1.57 7.93 9.97
N SER A 150 1.03 9.11 9.65
CA SER A 150 1.74 10.12 8.88
C SER A 150 2.91 10.74 9.65
N ALA A 151 2.74 11.01 10.94
CA ALA A 151 3.83 11.49 11.80
C ALA A 151 4.97 10.46 11.92
N SER A 152 4.63 9.18 12.03
CA SER A 152 5.62 8.09 12.05
C SER A 152 6.41 8.02 10.73
N LEU A 153 5.72 8.19 9.60
CA LEU A 153 6.34 8.22 8.29
C LEU A 153 7.27 9.43 8.11
N GLU A 154 6.86 10.61 8.56
CA GLU A 154 7.71 11.82 8.47
C GLU A 154 8.96 11.72 9.34
N ALA A 155 8.86 11.13 10.53
CA ALA A 155 10.01 10.89 11.40
C ALA A 155 11.04 9.98 10.73
N ASP A 156 10.56 8.93 10.05
CA ASP A 156 11.40 8.00 9.31
C ASP A 156 12.01 8.62 8.04
N VAL A 157 11.26 9.47 7.32
CA VAL A 157 11.79 10.18 6.13
C VAL A 157 12.73 11.33 6.49
N THR A 158 12.55 11.99 7.63
CA THR A 158 13.47 13.06 8.06
C THR A 158 14.90 12.51 8.24
N LEU A 159 15.04 11.24 8.64
CA LEU A 159 16.33 10.55 8.69
C LEU A 159 16.95 10.28 7.30
N THR A 160 16.15 10.32 6.23
CA THR A 160 16.53 9.97 4.85
C THR A 160 16.26 11.09 3.83
N ALA A 161 16.03 12.33 4.31
CA ALA A 161 15.43 13.41 3.53
C ALA A 161 16.20 13.75 2.23
N GLU A 162 17.52 13.88 2.26
CA GLU A 162 18.30 14.20 1.06
C GLU A 162 18.18 13.13 -0.04
N ARG A 163 17.99 11.86 0.35
CA ARG A 163 17.91 10.74 -0.57
C ARG A 163 16.53 10.60 -1.18
N PHE A 164 15.49 10.77 -0.37
CA PHE A 164 14.10 10.91 -0.86
C PHE A 164 13.98 12.02 -1.91
N ALA A 165 14.69 13.14 -1.71
CA ALA A 165 14.70 14.23 -2.67
C ALA A 165 15.31 13.86 -4.03
N ARG A 166 16.44 13.15 -4.02
CA ARG A 166 17.08 12.68 -5.25
C ARG A 166 16.24 11.62 -5.97
N ALA A 167 15.59 10.74 -5.21
CA ALA A 167 14.68 9.74 -5.75
C ALA A 167 13.46 10.37 -6.42
N ALA A 168 12.86 11.36 -5.75
CA ALA A 168 11.78 12.18 -6.27
C ALA A 168 12.22 12.89 -7.56
N GLU A 169 13.36 13.56 -7.56
CA GLU A 169 13.89 14.25 -8.73
C GLU A 169 14.10 13.29 -9.92
N GLY A 170 14.64 12.09 -9.66
CA GLY A 170 14.79 11.02 -10.66
C GLY A 170 13.46 10.51 -11.23
N ALA A 171 12.37 10.59 -10.48
CA ALA A 171 11.01 10.27 -10.93
C ALA A 171 10.29 11.48 -11.59
N GLY A 172 11.00 12.58 -11.89
CA GLY A 172 10.41 13.80 -12.44
C GLY A 172 9.60 14.60 -11.42
N VAL A 173 9.89 14.43 -10.13
CA VAL A 173 9.24 15.08 -9.00
C VAL A 173 10.17 16.16 -8.44
N THR A 174 9.96 17.42 -8.81
CA THR A 174 10.72 18.54 -8.22
C THR A 174 10.19 18.83 -6.81
N LEU A 175 11.08 18.74 -5.82
CA LEU A 175 10.78 19.03 -4.43
C LEU A 175 11.49 20.32 -3.99
N ASP A 176 10.76 21.21 -3.32
CA ASP A 176 11.40 22.28 -2.54
C ASP A 176 11.96 21.68 -1.24
N LEU A 177 13.28 21.65 -1.13
CA LEU A 177 13.98 21.12 0.04
C LEU A 177 13.84 22.01 1.28
N ASN A 178 13.45 23.28 1.10
CA ASN A 178 13.27 24.23 2.18
C ASN A 178 11.81 24.26 2.68
N ALA A 179 10.88 23.66 1.93
CA ALA A 179 9.50 23.51 2.37
C ALA A 179 9.40 22.36 3.40
N PRO A 180 8.57 22.51 4.45
CA PRO A 180 8.29 21.39 5.34
C PRO A 180 7.64 20.27 4.52
N ARG A 181 8.32 19.13 4.44
CA ARG A 181 7.82 17.95 3.73
C ARG A 181 6.59 17.45 4.47
N ARG A 182 5.52 17.24 3.72
CA ARG A 182 4.24 16.75 4.25
C ARG A 182 3.96 15.43 3.58
N LEU A 183 4.13 14.34 4.32
CA LEU A 183 3.85 13.00 3.84
C LEU A 183 2.58 12.50 4.52
N LEU A 184 1.67 11.97 3.71
CA LEU A 184 0.42 11.41 4.20
C LEU A 184 0.46 9.91 4.00
N HIS A 185 0.40 9.15 5.09
CA HIS A 185 0.29 7.69 5.01
C HIS A 185 -1.12 7.31 4.50
N VAL A 186 -1.20 6.54 3.41
CA VAL A 186 -2.49 6.19 2.77
C VAL A 186 -2.81 4.71 2.84
N SER A 187 -1.81 3.82 2.89
CA SER A 187 -2.00 2.37 2.98
C SER A 187 -0.75 1.70 3.50
N GLU A 188 -0.92 0.52 4.09
CA GLU A 188 0.15 -0.47 4.20
C GLU A 188 -0.02 -1.48 3.05
N ASP A 189 1.06 -1.82 2.35
CA ASP A 189 1.10 -2.95 1.40
C ASP A 189 1.42 -4.26 2.13
N ARG A 190 1.31 -5.39 1.43
CA ARG A 190 1.55 -6.77 1.90
C ARG A 190 2.77 -7.01 2.79
N GLY A 191 3.80 -6.18 2.70
CA GLY A 191 5.01 -6.24 3.53
C GLY A 191 4.98 -5.39 4.81
N GLY A 192 3.89 -4.69 5.11
CA GLY A 192 3.89 -3.56 6.05
C GLY A 192 4.63 -2.34 5.48
N GLU A 193 4.74 -2.29 4.16
CA GLU A 193 5.44 -1.24 3.43
C GLU A 193 4.53 -0.01 3.29
N PRO A 194 4.98 1.19 3.69
CA PRO A 194 4.14 2.36 3.65
C PRO A 194 3.92 2.82 2.22
N VAL A 195 2.65 2.97 1.86
CA VAL A 195 2.20 3.74 0.71
C VAL A 195 1.81 5.12 1.21
N PHE A 196 2.29 6.16 0.54
CA PHE A 196 2.08 7.54 0.99
C PHE A 196 1.85 8.53 -0.16
N ALA A 197 1.11 9.59 0.15
CA ALA A 197 0.93 10.74 -0.73
C ALA A 197 1.91 11.86 -0.36
N LEU A 198 2.60 12.41 -1.37
CA LEU A 198 3.54 13.51 -1.23
C LEU A 198 2.81 14.85 -1.25
N CYS A 199 2.22 15.23 -0.12
CA CYS A 199 1.37 16.41 0.02
C CYS A 199 2.10 17.75 -0.17
N ALA A 200 3.44 17.75 -0.15
CA ALA A 200 4.26 18.90 -0.50
C ALA A 200 4.23 19.21 -2.00
N ARG A 201 3.86 18.25 -2.86
CA ARG A 201 3.69 18.44 -4.30
C ARG A 201 2.23 18.22 -4.64
N ARG A 202 1.49 19.31 -4.80
CA ARG A 202 0.10 19.25 -5.25
C ARG A 202 -0.05 19.81 -6.63
N ASP A 203 -0.97 19.23 -7.39
CA ASP A 203 -1.39 19.81 -8.66
C ASP A 203 -2.39 20.97 -8.44
N ALA A 204 -2.87 21.56 -9.53
CA ALA A 204 -3.82 22.67 -9.46
C ALA A 204 -5.19 22.29 -8.85
N SER A 205 -5.51 20.99 -8.80
CA SER A 205 -6.73 20.48 -8.18
C SER A 205 -6.55 20.16 -6.68
N GLY A 206 -5.32 20.25 -6.17
CA GLY A 206 -4.98 19.93 -4.79
C GLY A 206 -4.66 18.45 -4.57
N GLU A 207 -4.63 17.63 -5.63
CA GLU A 207 -4.23 16.22 -5.55
C GLU A 207 -2.74 16.08 -5.32
N ALA A 208 -2.34 15.01 -4.65
CA ALA A 208 -0.95 14.71 -4.37
C ALA A 208 -0.57 13.35 -4.98
N PRO A 209 0.61 13.23 -5.60
CA PRO A 209 1.08 11.97 -6.14
C PRO A 209 1.33 10.97 -5.02
N VAL A 210 0.99 9.72 -5.29
CA VAL A 210 1.11 8.59 -4.37
C VAL A 210 2.26 7.70 -4.80
N PHE A 211 3.04 7.26 -3.81
CA PHE A 211 4.20 6.41 -4.00
C PHE A 211 4.16 5.25 -2.99
N MET A 212 4.86 4.18 -3.33
CA MET A 212 5.20 3.12 -2.40
C MET A 212 6.70 3.19 -2.10
N ARG A 213 7.05 2.95 -0.82
CA ARG A 213 8.45 2.83 -0.38
C ARG A 213 8.65 1.46 0.25
N PHE A 214 9.81 0.87 -0.01
CA PHE A 214 10.28 -0.31 0.70
C PHE A 214 11.19 0.11 1.88
N HIS A 215 11.02 -0.50 3.04
CA HIS A 215 11.83 -0.28 4.25
C HIS A 215 13.32 -0.54 3.96
N ASP A 216 13.60 -1.51 3.09
CA ASP A 216 14.96 -1.95 2.72
C ASP A 216 15.60 -1.10 1.59
N GLU A 217 14.82 -0.24 0.96
CA GLU A 217 15.22 0.63 -0.15
C GLU A 217 14.63 2.03 0.08
N PRO A 218 15.00 2.70 1.19
CA PRO A 218 14.36 3.95 1.60
C PRO A 218 14.53 5.10 0.60
N ASP A 219 15.46 4.90 -0.34
CA ASP A 219 15.90 5.84 -1.34
C ASP A 219 15.25 5.60 -2.71
N ALA A 220 14.37 4.61 -2.83
CA ALA A 220 13.69 4.30 -4.07
C ALA A 220 12.18 4.54 -3.94
N LEU A 221 11.64 5.30 -4.89
CA LEU A 221 10.21 5.54 -5.03
C LEU A 221 9.67 4.63 -6.12
N TYR A 222 8.67 3.84 -5.77
CA TYR A 222 8.02 2.93 -6.69
C TYR A 222 6.58 3.37 -6.96
N ASP A 223 6.11 3.02 -8.15
CA ASP A 223 4.73 3.21 -8.62
C ASP A 223 4.15 4.60 -8.39
N PRO A 224 4.72 5.63 -9.03
CA PRO A 224 4.13 6.96 -8.98
C PRO A 224 2.74 6.92 -9.61
N SER A 225 1.71 7.09 -8.79
CA SER A 225 0.36 7.43 -9.25
C SER A 225 0.18 8.94 -9.11
N ALA A 226 -0.51 9.56 -10.07
CA ALA A 226 -0.68 11.02 -10.03
C ALA A 226 -1.55 11.47 -8.85
N ASP A 227 -2.47 10.63 -8.38
CA ASP A 227 -3.38 10.87 -7.27
C ASP A 227 -3.80 9.54 -6.60
N PHE A 228 -4.53 9.62 -5.48
CA PHE A 228 -4.99 8.44 -4.75
C PHE A 228 -6.03 7.63 -5.52
N ARG A 229 -6.88 8.26 -6.32
CA ARG A 229 -7.90 7.54 -7.11
C ARG A 229 -7.24 6.63 -8.14
N GLN A 230 -6.22 7.13 -8.84
CA GLN A 230 -5.43 6.34 -9.79
C GLN A 230 -4.70 5.21 -9.10
N TRP A 231 -4.06 5.49 -7.96
CA TRP A 231 -3.40 4.46 -7.16
C TRP A 231 -4.39 3.35 -6.74
N PHE A 232 -5.53 3.72 -6.18
CA PHE A 232 -6.53 2.75 -5.70
C PHE A 232 -7.07 1.90 -6.86
N SER A 233 -7.38 2.52 -7.99
CA SER A 233 -7.86 1.80 -9.19
C SER A 233 -6.82 0.80 -9.71
N ALA A 234 -5.56 1.24 -9.80
CA ALA A 234 -4.45 0.38 -10.20
C ALA A 234 -4.24 -0.77 -9.21
N ARG A 235 -4.40 -0.51 -7.91
CA ARG A 235 -4.29 -1.53 -6.87
C ARG A 235 -5.38 -2.60 -6.98
N LEU A 236 -6.62 -2.21 -7.24
CA LEU A 236 -7.74 -3.14 -7.47
C LEU A 236 -7.50 -4.02 -8.69
N ALA A 237 -7.06 -3.43 -9.81
CA ALA A 237 -6.73 -4.18 -11.03
C ALA A 237 -5.62 -5.21 -10.77
N ARG A 238 -4.54 -4.77 -10.12
CA ARG A 238 -3.43 -5.63 -9.73
C ARG A 238 -3.88 -6.77 -8.81
N PHE A 239 -4.73 -6.47 -7.83
CA PHE A 239 -5.29 -7.49 -6.94
C PHE A 239 -6.05 -8.58 -7.73
N GLN A 240 -6.87 -8.19 -8.72
CA GLN A 240 -7.56 -9.14 -9.57
C GLN A 240 -6.60 -10.00 -10.40
N GLU A 241 -5.58 -9.39 -11.01
CA GLU A 241 -4.57 -10.10 -11.79
C GLU A 241 -3.79 -11.10 -10.94
N GLU A 242 -3.32 -10.68 -9.75
CA GLU A 242 -2.58 -11.53 -8.82
C GLU A 242 -3.42 -12.73 -8.38
N LEU A 243 -4.71 -12.51 -8.06
CA LEU A 243 -5.62 -13.58 -7.71
C LEU A 243 -5.89 -14.53 -8.89
N GLN A 244 -6.06 -14.02 -10.11
CA GLN A 244 -6.24 -14.84 -11.31
C GLN A 244 -5.01 -15.71 -11.60
N GLN A 245 -3.81 -15.13 -11.52
CA GLN A 245 -2.56 -15.86 -11.69
C GLN A 245 -2.41 -16.96 -10.64
N TRP A 246 -2.81 -16.69 -9.39
CA TRP A 246 -2.84 -17.70 -8.33
C TRP A 246 -3.82 -18.83 -8.62
N LEU A 247 -5.05 -18.50 -9.04
CA LEU A 247 -6.05 -19.49 -9.43
C LEU A 247 -5.58 -20.37 -10.58
N ALA A 248 -4.91 -19.77 -11.58
CA ALA A 248 -4.36 -20.51 -12.72
C ALA A 248 -3.23 -21.48 -12.32
N ARG A 249 -2.46 -21.15 -11.28
CA ARG A 249 -1.36 -22.00 -10.79
C ARG A 249 -1.83 -23.14 -9.89
N GLY A 250 -3.01 -23.05 -9.30
CA GLY A 250 -3.55 -24.06 -8.38
C GLY A 250 -2.69 -24.31 -7.14
N ALA A 251 -1.76 -23.40 -6.81
CA ALA A 251 -0.73 -23.61 -5.80
C ALA A 251 -1.25 -23.26 -4.39
N PRO A 252 -1.15 -24.16 -3.40
CA PRO A 252 -1.23 -23.75 -2.00
C PRO A 252 0.06 -23.02 -1.58
N LEU A 253 -0.06 -22.14 -0.58
CA LEU A 253 1.08 -21.56 0.15
C LEU A 253 1.90 -22.63 0.86
#